data_AF-A0A352R887-F1
#
_entry.id   AF-A0A352R887-F1
#
_cell.length_a   1.000
_cell.length_b   1.000
_cell.length_c   1.000
_cell.angle_alpha   90.00
_cell.angle_beta   90.00
_cell.angle_gamma   90.00
#
_symmetry.space_group_name_H-M   'P 1'
#
loop_
_entity.id
_entity.type
_entity.pdbx_description
1 polymer ?
#
loop_
_entity_poly.entity_id
_entity_poly.type
_entity_poly.pdbx_seq_one_letter_code
_entity_poly.pdbx_strand_id
1 'polypeptide(L)'
;MKNYITIMLLLATTTIFAQETKKELEKEKTKIDAFASKTGSIIKLTDYKLSGIKTLYGGLSEARIRKINSGSLISYFFQIEKQGKYNTSTASIEYSDLLEVMKAINSLKTEVEKDLATNPEYLENKFTTVDGFKIGYMINKGKTTWFLQLEKYGSDNTIFIENLEMVEKAFEEAKNKIDKLKVK
;
A
#
# COMPACT_ATOMS: atom_id res chain seq x y z
N MET A 1 13.47 44.87 40.10
CA MET A 1 14.00 44.68 38.73
C MET A 1 14.74 43.35 38.55
N LYS A 2 15.62 42.94 39.48
CA LYS A 2 16.38 41.67 39.40
C LYS A 2 15.49 40.42 39.29
N ASN A 3 14.35 40.38 40.01
CA ASN A 3 13.45 39.23 40.02
C ASN A 3 12.58 39.08 38.75
N TYR A 4 12.38 40.16 37.99
CA TYR A 4 11.62 40.10 36.72
C TYR A 4 12.49 39.57 35.58
N ILE A 5 13.80 39.83 35.61
CA ILE A 5 14.76 39.31 34.63
C ILE A 5 14.89 37.79 34.74
N THR A 6 14.84 37.24 35.96
CA THR A 6 14.92 35.78 36.20
C THR A 6 13.70 35.03 35.66
N ILE A 7 12.50 35.62 35.78
CA ILE A 7 11.25 35.04 35.25
C ILE A 7 11.24 35.06 33.72
N MET A 8 11.77 36.12 33.10
CA MET A 8 11.82 36.24 31.64
C MET A 8 12.84 35.28 31.01
N LEU A 9 13.95 34.98 31.70
CA LEU A 9 14.92 33.97 31.26
C LEU A 9 14.36 32.54 31.31
N LEU A 10 13.50 32.24 32.29
CA LEU A 10 12.88 30.91 32.44
C LEU A 10 11.83 30.61 31.36
N LEU A 11 11.20 31.64 30.80
CA LEU A 11 10.20 31.51 29.73
C LEU A 11 10.82 31.37 28.33
N ALA A 12 12.12 31.65 28.18
CA ALA A 12 12.81 31.55 26.90
C ALA A 12 13.25 30.12 26.54
N THR A 13 13.34 29.20 27.52
CA THR A 13 13.81 27.82 27.29
C THR A 13 12.71 26.86 26.86
N THR A 14 11.44 27.24 26.94
CA THR A 14 10.30 26.37 26.57
C THR A 14 9.96 26.41 25.08
N THR A 15 10.54 27.32 24.30
CA THR A 15 10.29 27.43 22.85
C THR A 15 11.16 26.49 22.01
N ILE A 16 12.24 25.93 22.58
CA ILE A 16 13.18 25.06 21.85
C ILE A 16 12.60 23.64 21.65
N PHE A 17 11.78 23.15 22.59
CA PHE A 17 11.17 21.81 22.50
C PHE A 17 9.92 21.73 21.61
N ALA A 18 9.48 22.83 21.00
CA ALA A 18 8.29 22.87 20.14
C ALA A 18 8.59 22.75 18.63
N GLN A 19 9.86 22.76 18.22
CA GLN A 19 10.23 22.67 16.80
C GLN A 19 10.50 21.24 16.31
N GLU A 20 10.63 20.24 17.18
CA GLU A 20 10.91 18.85 16.77
C GLU A 20 9.66 18.08 16.33
N THR A 21 8.46 18.51 16.72
CA THR A 21 7.20 17.79 16.44
C THR A 21 6.69 17.89 15.01
N LYS A 22 7.24 18.79 14.17
CA LYS A 22 6.86 18.85 12.74
C LYS A 22 7.44 17.71 11.90
N LYS A 23 8.50 17.03 12.35
CA LYS A 23 9.08 15.89 11.63
C LYS A 23 8.36 14.57 11.90
N GLU A 24 7.71 14.41 13.05
CA GLU A 24 6.97 13.18 13.40
C GLU A 24 5.53 13.13 12.84
N LEU A 25 4.97 14.27 12.41
CA LEU A 25 3.60 14.37 11.90
C LEU A 25 3.47 14.34 10.38
N GLU A 26 4.57 14.36 9.62
CA GLU A 26 4.50 13.90 8.25
C GLU A 26 4.28 12.38 8.30
N LYS A 27 3.01 11.95 8.23
CA LYS A 27 2.67 10.59 7.78
C LYS A 27 3.63 10.27 6.65
N GLU A 28 4.47 9.27 6.86
CA GLU A 28 5.41 8.77 5.87
C GLU A 28 4.68 8.68 4.53
N LYS A 29 5.02 9.60 3.61
CA LYS A 29 4.24 9.79 2.38
C LYS A 29 4.41 8.54 1.53
N THR A 30 3.31 8.02 1.00
CA THR A 30 3.39 6.92 0.05
C THR A 30 4.14 7.37 -1.21
N LYS A 31 4.67 6.44 -2.01
CA LYS A 31 5.35 6.79 -3.27
C LYS A 31 4.43 7.57 -4.22
N ILE A 32 3.13 7.25 -4.23
CA ILE A 32 2.15 8.00 -5.03
C ILE A 32 1.96 9.42 -4.49
N ASP A 33 1.87 9.61 -3.17
CA ASP A 33 1.73 10.93 -2.55
C ASP A 33 2.97 11.78 -2.83
N ALA A 34 4.17 11.20 -2.64
CA ALA A 34 5.43 11.88 -2.91
C ALA A 34 5.55 12.32 -4.37
N PHE A 35 5.10 11.50 -5.31
CA PHE A 35 5.15 11.81 -6.75
C PHE A 35 4.08 12.83 -7.17
N ALA A 36 2.86 12.70 -6.65
CA ALA A 36 1.71 13.52 -7.03
C ALA A 36 1.62 14.87 -6.27
N SER A 37 2.40 15.08 -5.21
CA SER A 37 2.37 16.32 -4.40
C SER A 37 3.52 17.30 -4.70
N LYS A 38 4.26 17.11 -5.80
CA LYS A 38 5.39 17.98 -6.16
C LYS A 38 4.93 19.42 -6.41
N THR A 39 5.30 20.33 -5.51
CA THR A 39 4.93 21.75 -5.59
C THR A 39 5.47 22.39 -6.88
N GLY A 40 4.66 23.29 -7.48
CA GLY A 40 5.03 24.00 -8.70
C GLY A 40 4.99 23.15 -9.98
N SER A 41 4.49 21.90 -9.91
CA SER A 41 4.33 21.03 -11.08
C SER A 41 2.86 20.83 -11.43
N ILE A 42 2.53 20.85 -12.72
CA ILE A 42 1.20 20.43 -13.20
C ILE A 42 1.13 18.91 -13.15
N ILE A 43 0.13 18.39 -12.44
CA ILE A 43 -0.14 16.95 -12.31
C ILE A 43 -1.25 16.56 -13.27
N LYS A 44 -1.04 15.50 -14.05
CA LYS A 44 -2.07 14.87 -14.88
C LYS A 44 -2.15 13.39 -14.53
N LEU A 45 -3.37 12.93 -14.23
CA LEU A 45 -3.68 11.53 -13.94
C LEU A 45 -4.37 10.91 -15.16
N THR A 46 -4.00 9.70 -15.52
CA THR A 46 -4.65 8.94 -16.59
C THR A 46 -4.82 7.50 -16.15
N ASP A 47 -6.06 7.04 -16.10
CA ASP A 47 -6.40 5.72 -15.61
C ASP A 47 -6.71 4.77 -16.78
N TYR A 48 -6.18 3.55 -16.69
CA TYR A 48 -6.45 2.45 -17.61
C TYR A 48 -7.05 1.30 -16.84
N LYS A 49 -8.34 1.01 -17.07
CA LYS A 49 -9.07 -0.06 -16.38
C LYS A 49 -8.45 -1.43 -16.71
N LEU A 50 -8.40 -2.30 -15.70
CA LEU A 50 -7.98 -3.70 -15.79
C LEU A 50 -9.13 -4.62 -15.35
N SER A 51 -8.93 -5.92 -15.46
CA SER A 51 -9.81 -6.91 -14.82
C SER A 51 -9.75 -6.77 -13.30
N GLY A 52 -10.91 -6.74 -12.64
CA GLY A 52 -10.99 -6.71 -11.19
C GLY A 52 -10.60 -8.05 -10.54
N ILE A 53 -10.40 -8.03 -9.22
CA ILE A 53 -10.06 -9.21 -8.41
C ILE A 53 -11.33 -9.66 -7.67
N LYS A 54 -11.78 -10.89 -7.91
CA LYS A 54 -12.91 -11.44 -7.15
C LYS A 54 -12.50 -11.74 -5.73
N THR A 55 -13.37 -11.36 -4.80
CA THR A 55 -13.19 -11.55 -3.37
C THR A 55 -13.88 -12.84 -2.92
N LEU A 56 -13.42 -13.42 -1.81
CA LEU A 56 -13.96 -14.63 -1.20
C LEU A 56 -15.48 -14.54 -0.90
N TYR A 57 -16.00 -13.32 -0.66
CA TYR A 57 -17.39 -13.08 -0.31
C TYR A 57 -18.25 -12.62 -1.50
N GLY A 58 -17.82 -12.90 -2.74
CA GLY A 58 -18.60 -12.64 -3.95
C GLY A 58 -18.56 -11.20 -4.46
N GLY A 59 -17.85 -10.29 -3.79
CA GLY A 59 -17.57 -8.94 -4.26
C GLY A 59 -16.45 -8.90 -5.32
N LEU A 60 -16.34 -7.78 -6.03
CA LEU A 60 -15.28 -7.50 -6.99
C LEU A 60 -14.50 -6.27 -6.55
N SER A 61 -13.19 -6.42 -6.34
CA SER A 61 -12.29 -5.28 -6.16
C SER A 61 -11.87 -4.74 -7.52
N GLU A 62 -12.03 -3.45 -7.73
CA GLU A 62 -11.67 -2.82 -9.00
C GLU A 62 -10.15 -2.69 -9.13
N ALA A 63 -9.66 -2.73 -10.36
CA ALA A 63 -8.23 -2.67 -10.63
C ALA A 63 -7.95 -1.77 -11.84
N ARG A 64 -6.87 -0.99 -11.78
CA ARG A 64 -6.44 -0.10 -12.87
C ARG A 64 -4.95 0.20 -12.83
N ILE A 65 -4.40 0.64 -13.96
CA ILE A 65 -3.13 1.36 -13.99
C ILE A 65 -3.41 2.85 -13.92
N ARG A 66 -2.82 3.53 -12.95
CA ARG A 66 -2.78 5.00 -12.89
C ARG A 66 -1.42 5.48 -13.39
N LYS A 67 -1.41 6.15 -14.54
CA LYS A 67 -0.27 6.92 -15.04
C LYS A 67 -0.34 8.33 -14.45
N ILE A 68 0.76 8.79 -13.86
CA ILE A 68 0.90 10.15 -13.33
C ILE A 68 1.99 10.87 -14.12
N ASN A 69 1.64 12.01 -14.68
CA ASN A 69 2.58 12.97 -15.25
C ASN A 69 2.77 14.12 -14.26
N SER A 70 4.01 14.39 -13.85
CA SER A 70 4.39 15.51 -12.99
C SER A 70 5.45 16.35 -13.71
N GLY A 71 4.98 17.37 -14.45
CA GLY A 71 5.82 18.03 -15.45
C GLY A 71 6.27 17.05 -16.54
N SER A 72 7.59 16.88 -16.72
CA SER A 72 8.18 15.91 -17.66
C SER A 72 8.34 14.50 -17.07
N LEU A 73 8.17 14.33 -15.75
CA LEU A 73 8.32 13.03 -15.11
C LEU A 73 7.04 12.20 -15.25
N ILE A 74 7.22 10.89 -15.45
CA ILE A 74 6.12 9.93 -15.58
C ILE A 74 6.34 8.80 -14.59
N SER A 75 5.29 8.44 -13.86
CA SER A 75 5.25 7.23 -13.05
C SER A 75 3.96 6.44 -13.28
N TYR A 76 4.01 5.15 -13.01
CA TYR A 76 2.91 4.21 -13.20
C TYR A 76 2.67 3.44 -11.90
N PHE A 77 1.41 3.41 -11.48
CA PHE A 77 0.97 2.72 -10.27
C PHE A 77 -0.11 1.72 -10.63
N PHE A 78 0.04 0.49 -10.16
CA PHE A 78 -1.07 -0.46 -10.13
C PHE A 78 -1.96 -0.15 -8.94
N GLN A 79 -3.23 0.13 -9.18
CA GLN A 79 -4.20 0.41 -8.14
C GLN A 79 -5.22 -0.72 -8.03
N ILE A 80 -5.47 -1.12 -6.77
CA ILE A 80 -6.53 -2.05 -6.40
C ILE A 80 -7.44 -1.31 -5.43
N GLU A 81 -8.73 -1.28 -5.72
CA GLU A 81 -9.74 -0.60 -4.92
C GLU A 81 -10.73 -1.58 -4.32
N LYS A 82 -10.98 -1.41 -3.02
CA LYS A 82 -12.06 -2.08 -2.32
C LYS A 82 -13.03 -1.02 -1.83
N GLN A 83 -14.24 -1.05 -2.37
CA GLN A 83 -15.33 -0.22 -1.87
C GLN A 83 -15.82 -0.79 -0.53
N GLY A 84 -15.72 0.02 0.51
CA GLY A 84 -16.32 -0.22 1.81
C GLY A 84 -17.68 0.47 1.94
N LYS A 85 -18.28 0.37 3.13
CA LYS A 85 -19.58 1.00 3.40
C LYS A 85 -19.52 2.53 3.41
N TYR A 86 -18.40 3.09 3.88
CA TYR A 86 -18.25 4.54 4.11
C TYR A 86 -17.03 5.15 3.42
N ASN A 87 -16.07 4.33 2.98
CA ASN A 87 -14.88 4.77 2.28
C ASN A 87 -14.50 3.75 1.20
N THR A 88 -13.60 4.17 0.31
CA THR A 88 -12.90 3.26 -0.60
C THR A 88 -11.47 3.15 -0.12
N SER A 89 -11.01 1.92 0.09
CA SER A 89 -9.58 1.66 0.36
C SER A 89 -8.88 1.42 -0.97
N THR A 90 -7.75 2.09 -1.20
CA THR A 90 -7.03 2.00 -2.47
C THR A 90 -5.55 1.75 -2.23
N ALA A 91 -5.06 0.58 -2.64
CA ALA A 91 -3.63 0.36 -2.75
C ALA A 91 -3.11 1.07 -4.00
N SER A 92 -1.93 1.67 -3.90
CA SER A 92 -1.20 2.22 -5.05
C SER A 92 0.22 1.66 -5.05
N ILE A 93 0.47 0.69 -5.92
CA ILE A 93 1.71 -0.08 -5.96
C ILE A 93 2.55 0.46 -7.12
N GLU A 94 3.70 1.04 -6.83
CA GLU A 94 4.64 1.52 -7.86
C GLU A 94 5.23 0.34 -8.64
N TYR A 95 5.65 0.57 -9.89
CA TYR A 95 6.07 -0.51 -10.78
C TYR A 95 7.22 -1.36 -10.23
N SER A 96 8.21 -0.82 -9.50
CA SER A 96 9.24 -1.65 -8.88
C SER A 96 8.65 -2.55 -7.79
N ASP A 97 7.78 -2.00 -6.95
CA ASP A 97 7.12 -2.75 -5.88
C ASP A 97 6.20 -3.82 -6.44
N LEU A 98 5.56 -3.59 -7.59
CA LEU A 98 4.77 -4.58 -8.30
C LEU A 98 5.61 -5.84 -8.59
N LEU A 99 6.83 -5.66 -9.10
CA LEU A 99 7.74 -6.77 -9.41
C LEU A 99 8.21 -7.49 -8.14
N GLU A 100 8.41 -6.77 -7.05
CA GLU A 100 8.77 -7.35 -5.76
C GLU A 100 7.61 -8.16 -5.17
N VAL A 101 6.39 -7.63 -5.22
CA VAL A 101 5.18 -8.35 -4.78
C VAL A 101 5.00 -9.64 -5.58
N MET A 102 5.20 -9.62 -6.90
CA MET A 102 5.14 -10.84 -7.72
C MET A 102 6.17 -11.90 -7.30
N LYS A 103 7.40 -11.48 -6.93
CA LYS A 103 8.41 -12.40 -6.38
C LYS A 103 7.97 -12.95 -5.02
N ALA A 104 7.44 -12.08 -4.17
CA ALA A 104 6.96 -12.47 -2.84
C ALA A 104 5.81 -13.47 -2.90
N ILE A 105 4.87 -13.34 -3.84
CA ILE A 105 3.81 -14.34 -4.07
C ILE A 105 4.41 -15.72 -4.31
N ASN A 106 5.42 -15.81 -5.18
CA ASN A 106 6.09 -17.08 -5.46
C ASN A 106 6.77 -17.67 -4.22
N SER A 107 7.46 -16.84 -3.42
CA SER A 107 8.06 -17.29 -2.15
C SER A 107 7.01 -17.82 -1.17
N LEU A 108 5.94 -17.05 -0.92
CA LEU A 108 4.86 -17.44 -0.01
C LEU A 108 4.19 -18.77 -0.41
N LYS A 109 4.01 -19.01 -1.72
CA LYS A 109 3.48 -20.29 -2.23
C LYS A 109 4.36 -21.49 -1.88
N THR A 110 5.68 -21.31 -1.77
CA THR A 110 6.60 -22.41 -1.41
C THR A 110 6.60 -22.73 0.08
N GLU A 111 6.00 -21.88 0.91
CA GLU A 111 5.98 -21.99 2.37
C GLU A 111 4.63 -22.48 2.89
N VAL A 112 3.52 -22.10 2.24
CA VAL A 112 2.14 -22.32 2.76
C VAL A 112 1.82 -23.77 3.13
N GLU A 113 2.24 -24.75 2.33
CA GLU A 113 1.99 -26.17 2.62
C GLU A 113 2.84 -26.68 3.79
N LYS A 114 4.07 -26.16 3.94
CA LYS A 114 4.94 -26.51 5.07
C LYS A 114 4.38 -25.94 6.36
N ASP A 115 3.95 -24.68 6.31
CA ASP A 115 3.33 -24.00 7.44
C ASP A 115 2.03 -24.69 7.87
N LEU A 116 1.20 -25.12 6.90
CA LEU A 116 -0.02 -25.87 7.16
C LEU A 116 0.27 -27.20 7.86
N ALA A 117 1.33 -27.91 7.44
CA ALA A 117 1.72 -29.19 8.03
C ALA A 117 2.20 -29.06 9.50
N THR A 118 2.61 -27.87 9.95
CA THR A 118 2.95 -27.64 11.37
C THR A 118 1.73 -27.65 12.29
N ASN A 119 0.51 -27.67 11.73
CA ASN A 119 -0.77 -27.65 12.44
C ASN A 119 -0.85 -26.54 13.52
N PRO A 120 -0.64 -25.26 13.16
CA PRO A 120 -0.69 -24.17 14.12
C PRO A 120 -2.15 -23.87 14.51
N GLU A 121 -2.36 -23.38 15.73
CA GLU A 121 -3.66 -22.80 16.12
C GLU A 121 -4.00 -21.59 15.25
N TYR A 122 -3.00 -20.73 15.03
CA TYR A 122 -3.02 -19.62 14.09
C TYR A 122 -1.60 -19.35 13.58
N LEU A 123 -1.47 -19.06 12.30
CA LEU A 123 -0.25 -18.58 11.67
C LEU A 123 -0.61 -17.54 10.61
N GLU A 124 0.18 -16.48 10.50
CA GLU A 124 0.08 -15.50 9.43
C GLU A 124 1.46 -15.25 8.85
N ASN A 125 1.60 -15.41 7.53
CA ASN A 125 2.82 -15.12 6.80
C ASN A 125 2.51 -14.13 5.67
N LYS A 126 3.32 -13.06 5.56
CA LYS A 126 3.02 -11.94 4.65
C LYS A 126 4.26 -11.19 4.22
N PHE A 127 4.18 -10.64 3.02
CA PHE A 127 5.08 -9.61 2.51
C PHE A 127 4.42 -8.24 2.65
N THR A 128 5.20 -7.22 2.99
CA THR A 128 4.74 -5.83 3.16
C THR A 128 5.64 -4.90 2.35
N THR A 129 5.04 -4.06 1.51
CA THR A 129 5.78 -3.01 0.77
C THR A 129 6.04 -1.80 1.68
N VAL A 130 6.91 -0.89 1.23
CA VAL A 130 7.21 0.38 1.94
C VAL A 130 5.93 1.20 2.17
N ASP A 131 5.03 1.23 1.20
CA ASP A 131 3.75 1.97 1.28
C ASP A 131 2.68 1.27 2.13
N GLY A 132 3.01 0.11 2.71
CA GLY A 132 2.15 -0.62 3.65
C GLY A 132 1.14 -1.56 2.99
N PHE A 133 1.17 -1.74 1.66
CA PHE A 133 0.43 -2.81 1.00
C PHE A 133 0.96 -4.15 1.47
N LYS A 134 0.06 -5.10 1.77
CA LYS A 134 0.43 -6.45 2.20
C LYS A 134 -0.25 -7.50 1.37
N ILE A 135 0.47 -8.59 1.12
CA ILE A 135 -0.05 -9.83 0.59
C ILE A 135 0.44 -10.98 1.45
N GLY A 136 -0.45 -11.91 1.76
CA GLY A 136 -0.10 -13.03 2.63
C GLY A 136 -1.19 -14.08 2.70
N TYR A 137 -0.94 -15.06 3.54
CA TYR A 137 -1.91 -16.06 3.94
C TYR A 137 -1.97 -16.16 5.45
N MET A 138 -3.12 -16.58 5.94
CA MET A 138 -3.33 -17.01 7.30
C MET A 138 -3.78 -18.46 7.33
N ILE A 139 -3.34 -19.19 8.33
CA ILE A 139 -3.77 -20.55 8.65
C ILE A 139 -4.50 -20.46 9.97
N ASN A 140 -5.77 -20.87 9.98
CA ASN A 140 -6.60 -20.88 11.18
C ASN A 140 -7.39 -22.18 11.20
N LYS A 141 -7.21 -22.99 12.25
CA LYS A 141 -7.87 -24.29 12.39
C LYS A 141 -7.70 -25.19 11.15
N GLY A 142 -6.47 -25.26 10.63
CA GLY A 142 -6.14 -26.07 9.45
C GLY A 142 -6.68 -25.54 8.12
N LYS A 143 -7.20 -24.31 8.06
CA LYS A 143 -7.66 -23.68 6.82
C LYS A 143 -6.78 -22.49 6.44
N THR A 144 -6.22 -22.56 5.24
CA THR A 144 -5.49 -21.46 4.61
C THR A 144 -6.46 -20.45 4.00
N THR A 145 -6.23 -19.16 4.24
CA THR A 145 -6.95 -18.04 3.61
C THR A 145 -5.96 -16.98 3.16
N TRP A 146 -5.96 -16.65 1.87
CA TRP A 146 -5.12 -15.60 1.30
C TRP A 146 -5.79 -14.23 1.44
N PHE A 147 -4.98 -13.19 1.63
CA PHE A 147 -5.47 -11.82 1.76
C PHE A 147 -4.57 -10.78 1.09
N LEU A 148 -5.17 -9.65 0.72
CA LEU A 148 -4.50 -8.40 0.39
C LEU A 148 -4.92 -7.34 1.41
N GLN A 149 -3.97 -6.68 2.06
CA GLN A 149 -4.25 -5.48 2.85
C GLN A 149 -3.83 -4.26 2.04
N LEU A 150 -4.79 -3.41 1.66
CA LEU A 150 -4.58 -2.37 0.67
C LEU A 150 -3.80 -1.17 1.21
N GLU A 151 -3.97 -0.84 2.49
CA GLU A 151 -3.40 0.37 3.11
C GLU A 151 -2.83 0.05 4.50
N LYS A 152 -1.88 0.88 4.97
CA LYS A 152 -1.27 0.73 6.31
C LYS A 152 -2.28 0.91 7.45
N TYR A 153 -3.28 1.76 7.24
CA TYR A 153 -4.29 2.13 8.23
C TYR A 153 -5.71 1.92 7.66
N GLY A 154 -6.70 1.86 8.56
CA GLY A 154 -8.11 1.65 8.21
C GLY A 154 -8.59 0.24 8.56
N SER A 155 -9.89 0.12 8.86
CA SER A 155 -10.50 -1.12 9.34
C SER A 155 -11.13 -1.97 8.24
N ASP A 156 -11.38 -1.40 7.05
CA ASP A 156 -12.10 -2.08 5.96
C ASP A 156 -11.26 -2.16 4.66
N ASN A 157 -9.95 -2.33 4.84
CA ASN A 157 -8.95 -2.29 3.77
C ASN A 157 -8.40 -3.66 3.36
N THR A 158 -8.97 -4.75 3.89
CA THR A 158 -8.50 -6.11 3.59
C THR A 158 -9.44 -6.81 2.61
N ILE A 159 -8.87 -7.40 1.57
CA ILE A 159 -9.55 -8.27 0.62
C ILE A 159 -9.14 -9.70 0.94
N PHE A 160 -10.12 -10.56 1.25
CA PHE A 160 -9.89 -12.00 1.31
C PHE A 160 -10.10 -12.58 -0.08
N ILE A 161 -9.18 -13.44 -0.51
CA ILE A 161 -9.09 -13.93 -1.88
C ILE A 161 -9.70 -15.33 -1.95
N GLU A 162 -10.51 -15.58 -2.98
CA GLU A 162 -11.08 -16.90 -3.26
C GLU A 162 -10.03 -17.86 -3.84
N ASN A 163 -9.25 -17.39 -4.83
CA ASN A 163 -8.19 -18.16 -5.48
C ASN A 163 -6.97 -17.23 -5.73
N LEU A 164 -5.80 -17.64 -5.26
CA LEU A 164 -4.54 -16.90 -5.44
C LEU A 164 -4.20 -16.67 -6.92
N GLU A 165 -4.57 -17.58 -7.80
CA GLU A 165 -4.34 -17.46 -9.25
C GLU A 165 -4.97 -16.18 -9.84
N MET A 166 -6.09 -15.72 -9.26
CA MET A 166 -6.73 -14.46 -9.69
C MET A 166 -5.87 -13.25 -9.35
N VAL A 167 -5.16 -13.28 -8.22
CA VAL A 167 -4.22 -12.23 -7.85
C VAL A 167 -3.00 -12.28 -8.75
N GLU A 168 -2.44 -13.46 -9.00
CA GLU A 168 -1.31 -13.64 -9.93
C GLU A 168 -1.64 -13.08 -11.31
N LYS A 169 -2.82 -13.40 -11.85
CA LYS A 169 -3.31 -12.86 -13.12
C LYS A 169 -3.46 -11.33 -13.10
N ALA A 170 -3.99 -10.76 -12.03
CA ALA A 170 -4.16 -9.31 -11.93
C ALA A 170 -2.81 -8.57 -11.90
N PHE A 171 -1.84 -9.09 -11.16
CA PHE A 171 -0.48 -8.52 -11.09
C PHE A 171 0.27 -8.66 -12.43
N GLU A 172 0.12 -9.80 -13.11
CA GLU A 172 0.70 -10.02 -14.43
C GLU A 172 0.05 -9.12 -15.51
N GLU A 173 -1.28 -8.98 -15.48
CA GLU A 173 -2.01 -8.06 -16.36
C GLU A 173 -1.52 -6.61 -16.16
N ALA A 174 -1.38 -6.20 -14.89
CA ALA A 174 -0.88 -4.87 -14.53
C ALA A 174 0.55 -4.63 -15.04
N LYS A 175 1.46 -5.58 -14.80
CA LYS A 175 2.84 -5.51 -15.27
C LYS A 175 2.87 -5.36 -16.79
N ASN A 176 2.18 -6.24 -17.51
CA ASN A 176 2.13 -6.23 -18.97
C ASN A 176 1.51 -4.94 -19.52
N LYS A 177 0.52 -4.38 -18.84
CA LYS A 177 -0.08 -3.10 -19.23
C LYS A 177 0.92 -1.96 -19.07
N ILE A 178 1.64 -1.89 -17.94
CA ILE A 178 2.65 -0.85 -17.71
C ILE A 178 3.79 -0.97 -18.72
N ASP A 179 4.27 -2.19 -18.99
CA ASP A 179 5.34 -2.44 -19.97
C ASP A 179 4.94 -1.90 -21.35
N LYS A 180 3.71 -2.18 -21.80
CA LYS A 180 3.17 -1.63 -23.06
C LYS A 180 3.06 -0.10 -23.06
N LEU A 181 2.77 0.51 -21.91
CA LEU A 181 2.64 1.97 -21.78
C LEU A 181 3.98 2.71 -21.66
N LYS A 182 5.08 2.02 -21.36
CA LYS A 182 6.44 2.58 -21.32
C LYS A 182 7.12 2.63 -22.69
N VAL A 183 6.69 1.78 -23.62
CA VAL A 183 7.23 1.69 -24.99
C VAL A 183 6.58 2.70 -25.95
N LYS A 184 5.48 3.34 -25.54
CA LYS A 184 4.78 4.39 -26.30
C LYS A 184 5.27 5.78 -25.90
#